data_AF-A0A336N7D5-F1
#
_entry.id   AF-A0A336N7D5-F1
#
_cell.length_a   1.000
_cell.length_b   1.000
_cell.length_c   1.000
_cell.angle_alpha   90.00
_cell.angle_beta   90.00
_cell.angle_gamma   90.00
#
_symmetry.space_group_name_H-M   'P 1'
#
loop_
_entity.id
_entity.type
_entity.pdbx_description
1 polymer ?
#
loop_
_entity_poly.entity_id
_entity_poly.type
_entity_poly.pdbx_seq_one_letter_code
_entity_poly.pdbx_strand_id
1 'polypeptide(L)'
;MQPIDMPSERSIQNYRSTYNDIRDWFRRQKDGEEKAKSTIDWDDVVFEVDLLKSQEINLDYILELIFEHNKKTKNKSELIDEIRSIIRASLGNRAKESLIVDFINQTDLDNIADKAGIIESFFQFAQKEQQQEADELMCSEGLNIDAAKRYINVSLKRGYASEQGTDLNDVLPKMSPLNPQYLTTKQRIFQKIAAFVEKFKGIGGNI
;
A
#
# COMPACT_ATOMS: atom_id res chain seq x y z
N MET A 1 34.22 25.38 -15.58
CA MET A 1 32.85 25.42 -15.04
C MET A 1 32.94 25.12 -13.55
N GLN A 2 32.41 25.98 -12.68
CA GLN A 2 32.26 25.62 -11.26
C GLN A 2 31.21 24.52 -11.14
N PRO A 3 31.43 23.47 -10.32
CA PRO A 3 30.41 22.45 -10.09
C PRO A 3 29.21 23.11 -9.40
N ILE A 4 28.03 22.94 -9.99
CA ILE A 4 26.77 23.33 -9.37
C ILE A 4 26.56 22.37 -8.19
N ASP A 5 26.44 22.90 -6.98
CA ASP A 5 26.16 22.10 -5.80
C ASP A 5 24.72 21.59 -5.88
N MET A 6 24.58 20.27 -5.95
CA MET A 6 23.30 19.59 -6.08
C MET A 6 23.00 18.84 -4.79
N PRO A 7 21.74 18.85 -4.30
CA PRO A 7 21.35 18.04 -3.17
C PRO A 7 21.69 16.57 -3.39
N SER A 8 22.08 15.87 -2.32
CA SER A 8 22.32 14.42 -2.39
C SER A 8 21.05 13.65 -2.76
N GLU A 9 21.22 12.48 -3.38
CA GLU A 9 20.09 11.59 -3.70
C GLU A 9 19.23 11.26 -2.47
N ARG A 10 19.88 11.04 -1.31
CA ARG A 10 19.22 10.80 -0.03
C ARG A 10 18.41 12.01 0.45
N SER A 11 18.93 13.23 0.26
CA SER A 11 18.19 14.46 0.57
C SER A 11 16.95 14.57 -0.30
N ILE A 12 17.07 14.32 -1.61
CA ILE A 12 15.95 14.35 -2.56
C ILE A 12 14.88 13.32 -2.16
N GLN A 13 15.29 12.09 -1.82
CA GLN A 13 14.40 11.03 -1.36
C GLN A 13 13.66 11.40 -0.08
N ASN A 14 14.36 11.96 0.91
CA ASN A 14 13.73 12.43 2.15
C ASN A 14 12.68 13.51 1.87
N TYR A 15 12.98 14.48 1.00
CA TYR A 15 12.01 15.50 0.62
C TYR A 15 10.78 14.91 -0.09
N ARG A 16 10.95 13.91 -0.95
CA ARG A 16 9.82 13.19 -1.58
C ARG A 16 8.96 12.45 -0.56
N SER A 17 9.58 11.76 0.39
CA SER A 17 8.87 11.10 1.49
C SER A 17 8.02 12.11 2.27
N THR A 18 8.64 13.21 2.70
CA THR A 18 7.95 14.29 3.44
C THR A 18 6.80 14.89 2.62
N TYR A 19 7.01 15.12 1.33
CA TYR A 19 5.97 15.63 0.44
C TYR A 19 4.76 14.69 0.36
N ASN A 20 5.01 13.40 0.18
CA ASN A 20 3.96 12.38 0.17
C ASN A 20 3.26 12.28 1.53
N ASP A 21 4.00 12.38 2.65
CA ASP A 21 3.43 12.37 4.01
C ASP A 21 2.45 13.53 4.20
N ILE A 22 2.84 14.75 3.79
CA ILE A 22 1.99 15.94 3.86
C ILE A 22 0.75 15.76 2.99
N ARG A 23 0.91 15.24 1.77
CA ARG A 23 -0.22 14.99 0.86
C ARG A 23 -1.21 13.97 1.43
N ASP A 24 -0.72 12.86 1.95
CA ASP A 24 -1.56 11.80 2.55
C ASP A 24 -2.27 12.30 3.81
N TRP A 25 -1.60 13.14 4.60
CA TRP A 25 -2.23 13.83 5.73
C TRP A 25 -3.34 14.78 5.25
N PHE A 26 -3.05 15.63 4.26
CA PHE A 26 -4.01 16.59 3.72
C PHE A 26 -5.26 15.91 3.15
N ARG A 27 -5.08 14.79 2.44
CA ARG A 27 -6.19 14.00 1.88
C ARG A 27 -7.08 13.44 2.99
N ARG A 28 -6.49 12.89 4.05
CA ARG A 28 -7.22 12.41 5.23
C ARG A 28 -7.99 13.53 5.95
N GLN A 29 -7.42 14.73 6.05
CA GLN A 29 -8.11 15.90 6.63
C GLN A 29 -9.33 16.33 5.80
N LYS A 30 -9.28 16.20 4.46
CA LYS A 30 -10.43 16.47 3.58
C LYS A 30 -11.51 15.37 3.65
N ASP A 31 -11.11 14.11 3.79
CA ASP A 31 -12.01 12.95 3.71
C ASP A 31 -12.70 12.56 5.05
N GLY A 32 -12.22 13.02 6.23
CA GLY A 32 -12.99 12.94 7.48
C GLY A 32 -12.24 12.91 8.82
N GLU A 33 -12.95 13.35 9.87
CA GLU A 33 -12.73 13.24 11.34
C GLU A 33 -11.81 14.24 12.07
N GLU A 34 -10.76 14.78 11.46
CA GLU A 34 -10.02 15.88 12.08
C GLU A 34 -10.00 17.05 11.12
N LYS A 35 -10.94 18.00 11.28
CA LYS A 35 -10.60 19.39 10.92
C LYS A 35 -9.67 19.88 12.00
N ALA A 36 -8.41 19.44 11.98
CA ALA A 36 -7.41 20.13 12.77
C ALA A 36 -7.52 21.60 12.36
N LYS A 37 -7.58 22.50 13.34
CA LYS A 37 -7.59 23.95 13.14
C LYS A 37 -6.25 24.36 12.53
N SER A 38 -6.00 23.99 11.27
CA SER A 38 -4.91 24.56 10.51
C SER A 38 -5.26 26.03 10.36
N THR A 39 -4.38 26.89 10.85
CA THR A 39 -4.44 28.34 10.61
C THR A 39 -4.01 28.70 9.19
N ILE A 40 -3.59 27.70 8.41
CA ILE A 40 -3.11 27.83 7.03
C ILE A 40 -4.26 27.45 6.09
N ASP A 41 -4.53 28.30 5.11
CA ASP A 41 -5.41 27.99 4.00
C ASP A 41 -4.66 27.10 2.99
N TRP A 42 -5.21 25.91 2.75
CA TRP A 42 -4.64 24.90 1.85
C TRP A 42 -5.42 24.78 0.55
N ASP A 43 -6.51 25.52 0.36
CA ASP A 43 -7.33 25.40 -0.85
C ASP A 43 -6.63 25.95 -2.10
N ASP A 44 -5.66 26.85 -1.91
CA ASP A 44 -4.80 27.37 -2.98
C ASP A 44 -3.58 26.47 -3.31
N VAL A 45 -3.40 25.35 -2.59
CA VAL A 45 -2.26 24.45 -2.79
C VAL A 45 -2.67 23.24 -3.64
N VAL A 46 -2.13 23.15 -4.85
CA VAL A 46 -2.27 21.98 -5.73
C VAL A 46 -1.02 21.12 -5.66
N PHE A 47 -1.19 19.84 -5.31
CA PHE A 47 -0.10 18.87 -5.31
C PHE A 47 0.18 18.37 -6.75
N GLU A 48 1.44 18.39 -7.16
CA GLU A 48 1.89 17.94 -8.48
C GLU A 48 2.09 16.42 -8.49
N VAL A 49 1.03 15.69 -8.82
CA VAL A 49 1.01 14.22 -8.75
C VAL A 49 1.64 13.56 -9.98
N ASP A 50 1.57 14.20 -11.14
CA ASP A 50 1.98 13.59 -12.40
C ASP A 50 3.50 13.47 -12.51
N LEU A 51 4.23 14.49 -12.03
CA LEU A 51 5.68 14.42 -11.92
C LEU A 51 6.13 13.29 -10.99
N LEU A 52 5.45 13.10 -9.85
CA LEU A 52 5.78 12.04 -8.90
C LEU A 52 5.55 10.64 -9.48
N LYS A 53 4.46 10.45 -10.24
CA LYS A 53 4.20 9.17 -10.93
C LYS A 53 5.25 8.85 -11.98
N SER A 54 5.76 9.86 -12.69
CA SER A 54 6.79 9.65 -13.73
C SER A 54 8.12 9.14 -13.18
N GLN A 55 8.35 9.34 -11.87
CA GLN A 55 9.58 8.96 -11.16
C GLN A 55 9.33 7.81 -10.18
N GLU A 56 8.21 7.13 -10.32
CA GLU A 56 7.85 6.01 -9.47
C GLU A 56 8.80 4.84 -9.71
N ILE A 57 9.43 4.38 -8.64
CA ILE A 57 10.24 3.17 -8.65
C ILE A 57 9.32 1.95 -8.70
N ASN A 58 9.67 0.99 -9.56
CA ASN A 58 8.95 -0.27 -9.67
C ASN A 58 9.26 -1.19 -8.48
N LEU A 59 8.30 -2.05 -8.13
CA LEU A 59 8.46 -3.00 -7.03
C LEU A 59 9.66 -3.93 -7.26
N ASP A 60 9.85 -4.44 -8.47
CA ASP A 60 10.99 -5.30 -8.83
C ASP A 60 12.34 -4.65 -8.52
N TYR A 61 12.46 -3.33 -8.72
CA TYR A 61 13.67 -2.59 -8.39
C TYR A 61 13.87 -2.49 -6.86
N ILE A 62 12.80 -2.30 -6.10
CA ILE A 62 12.88 -2.33 -4.63
C ILE A 62 13.34 -3.72 -4.16
N LEU A 63 12.81 -4.80 -4.72
CA LEU A 63 13.21 -6.17 -4.41
C LEU A 63 14.67 -6.43 -4.77
N GLU A 64 15.14 -5.91 -5.91
CA GLU A 64 16.55 -5.97 -6.29
C GLU A 64 17.45 -5.25 -5.27
N LEU A 65 17.05 -4.07 -4.81
CA LEU A 65 17.80 -3.35 -3.76
C LEU A 65 17.85 -4.14 -2.46
N ILE A 66 16.76 -4.80 -2.07
CA ILE A 66 16.74 -5.68 -0.88
C ILE A 66 17.80 -6.77 -1.00
N PHE A 67 17.87 -7.42 -2.16
CA PHE A 67 18.84 -8.48 -2.43
C PHE A 67 20.29 -7.96 -2.37
N GLU A 68 20.57 -6.85 -3.04
CA GLU A 68 21.92 -6.26 -3.10
C GLU A 68 22.38 -5.75 -1.72
N HIS A 69 21.50 -5.12 -0.94
CA HIS A 69 21.83 -4.65 0.41
C HIS A 69 22.02 -5.79 1.40
N ASN A 70 21.18 -6.84 1.33
CA ASN A 70 21.36 -8.02 2.18
C ASN A 70 22.74 -8.65 1.99
N LYS A 71 23.23 -8.75 0.74
CA LYS A 71 24.56 -9.28 0.43
C LYS A 71 25.72 -8.47 1.02
N LYS A 72 25.54 -7.15 1.22
CA LYS A 72 26.60 -6.24 1.70
C LYS A 72 26.62 -6.14 3.22
N THR A 73 25.47 -5.91 3.84
CA THR A 73 25.39 -5.45 5.23
C THR A 73 24.98 -6.56 6.20
N LYS A 74 24.27 -7.60 5.73
CA LYS A 74 23.72 -8.72 6.53
C LYS A 74 22.99 -8.31 7.83
N ASN A 75 22.59 -7.04 7.95
CA ASN A 75 21.82 -6.51 9.07
C ASN A 75 20.40 -6.22 8.60
N LYS A 76 19.44 -7.03 9.03
CA LYS A 76 18.03 -6.86 8.65
C LYS A 76 17.44 -5.52 9.13
N SER A 77 17.87 -5.00 10.28
CA SER A 77 17.33 -3.73 10.81
C SER A 77 17.71 -2.55 9.92
N GLU A 78 18.99 -2.46 9.54
CA GLU A 78 19.47 -1.39 8.65
C GLU A 78 18.83 -1.49 7.26
N LEU A 79 18.70 -2.71 6.74
CA LEU A 79 18.00 -2.99 5.49
C LEU A 79 16.54 -2.51 5.54
N ILE A 80 15.82 -2.82 6.61
CA ILE A 80 14.42 -2.39 6.78
C ILE A 80 14.31 -0.86 6.80
N ASP A 81 15.19 -0.17 7.54
CA ASP A 81 15.14 1.28 7.65
C ASP A 81 15.41 1.98 6.31
N GLU A 82 16.34 1.45 5.53
CA GLU A 82 16.65 1.94 4.19
C GLU A 82 15.48 1.71 3.21
N ILE A 83 14.94 0.49 3.20
CA ILE A 83 13.84 0.12 2.30
C ILE A 83 12.56 0.87 2.65
N ARG A 84 12.28 1.13 3.94
CA ARG A 84 11.17 2.01 4.36
C ARG A 84 11.29 3.40 3.78
N SER A 85 12.49 3.99 3.82
CA SER A 85 12.72 5.31 3.22
C SER A 85 12.45 5.31 1.71
N ILE A 86 12.82 4.23 1.02
CA ILE A 86 12.62 4.06 -0.43
C ILE A 86 11.12 3.92 -0.75
N ILE A 87 10.42 3.09 0.01
CA ILE A 87 8.98 2.84 -0.18
C ILE A 87 8.16 4.10 0.08
N ARG A 88 8.46 4.87 1.13
CA ARG A 88 7.69 6.10 1.48
C ARG A 88 7.88 7.23 0.49
N ALA A 89 9.02 7.25 -0.22
CA ALA A 89 9.27 8.18 -1.32
C ALA A 89 8.51 7.80 -2.61
N SER A 90 8.16 6.51 -2.79
CA SER A 90 7.27 6.04 -3.86
C SER A 90 5.81 6.35 -3.50
N LEU A 91 4.97 6.66 -4.50
CA LEU A 91 3.57 6.97 -4.26
C LEU A 91 2.70 5.70 -4.13
N GLY A 92 2.82 4.76 -5.06
CA GLY A 92 1.98 3.57 -5.17
C GLY A 92 2.46 2.37 -4.36
N ASN A 93 3.71 2.38 -3.88
CA ASN A 93 4.25 1.28 -3.06
C ASN A 93 4.07 1.49 -1.55
N ARG A 94 3.60 2.66 -1.08
CA ARG A 94 3.44 2.94 0.36
C ARG A 94 2.52 1.95 1.06
N ALA A 95 1.42 1.59 0.41
CA ALA A 95 0.48 0.60 0.93
C ALA A 95 1.09 -0.80 1.09
N LYS A 96 2.23 -1.08 0.44
CA LYS A 96 2.97 -2.35 0.52
C LYS A 96 4.08 -2.33 1.58
N GLU A 97 4.29 -1.22 2.29
CA GLU A 97 5.38 -1.09 3.27
C GLU A 97 5.39 -2.26 4.28
N SER A 98 4.24 -2.55 4.90
CA SER A 98 4.13 -3.65 5.86
C SER A 98 4.45 -5.00 5.20
N LEU A 99 3.87 -5.28 4.04
CA LEU A 99 4.09 -6.53 3.31
C LEU A 99 5.57 -6.77 2.96
N ILE A 100 6.29 -5.74 2.53
CA ILE A 100 7.71 -5.83 2.21
C ILE A 100 8.56 -5.99 3.48
N VAL A 101 8.23 -5.28 4.55
CA VAL A 101 8.92 -5.42 5.85
C VAL A 101 8.71 -6.82 6.42
N ASP A 102 7.49 -7.34 6.35
CA ASP A 102 7.16 -8.69 6.80
C ASP A 102 7.91 -9.75 5.98
N PHE A 103 8.00 -9.55 4.66
CA PHE A 103 8.83 -10.40 3.79
C PHE A 103 10.30 -10.43 4.24
N ILE A 104 10.92 -9.27 4.49
CA ILE A 104 12.32 -9.18 4.95
C ILE A 104 12.51 -9.89 6.30
N ASN A 105 11.56 -9.73 7.22
CA ASN A 105 11.64 -10.33 8.55
C ASN A 105 11.49 -11.85 8.51
N GLN A 106 10.49 -12.34 7.78
CA GLN A 106 10.06 -13.74 7.81
C GLN A 106 10.84 -14.64 6.83
N THR A 107 11.53 -14.05 5.85
CA THR A 107 12.28 -14.81 4.84
C THR A 107 13.76 -14.89 5.19
N ASP A 108 14.37 -16.05 4.93
CA ASP A 108 15.82 -16.20 4.95
C ASP A 108 16.40 -15.73 3.60
N LEU A 109 16.78 -14.45 3.55
CA LEU A 109 17.29 -13.80 2.35
C LEU A 109 18.65 -14.36 1.90
N ASP A 110 19.39 -15.05 2.78
CA ASP A 110 20.70 -15.64 2.45
C ASP A 110 20.56 -16.87 1.54
N ASN A 111 19.40 -17.54 1.54
CA ASN A 111 19.13 -18.70 0.68
C ASN A 111 18.68 -18.31 -0.74
N ILE A 112 18.49 -17.02 -1.00
CA ILE A 112 18.08 -16.54 -2.31
C ILE A 112 19.31 -16.41 -3.20
N ALA A 113 19.32 -17.15 -4.31
CA ALA A 113 20.50 -17.27 -5.17
C ALA A 113 20.76 -16.00 -6.01
N ASP A 114 19.70 -15.41 -6.57
CA ASP A 114 19.79 -14.32 -7.54
C ASP A 114 18.59 -13.35 -7.47
N LYS A 115 18.62 -12.34 -8.34
CA LYS A 115 17.60 -11.31 -8.45
C LYS A 115 16.24 -11.86 -8.88
N ALA A 116 16.20 -12.90 -9.71
CA ALA A 116 14.94 -13.53 -10.10
C ALA A 116 14.32 -14.28 -8.91
N GLY A 117 15.16 -14.95 -8.11
CA GLY A 117 14.75 -15.68 -6.92
C GLY A 117 14.11 -14.79 -5.85
N ILE A 118 14.60 -13.56 -5.62
CA ILE A 118 13.96 -12.66 -4.65
C ILE A 118 12.58 -12.20 -5.11
N ILE A 119 12.43 -11.95 -6.41
CA ILE A 119 11.16 -11.55 -7.01
C ILE A 119 10.15 -12.70 -6.85
N GLU A 120 10.51 -13.90 -7.27
CA GLU A 120 9.64 -15.08 -7.13
C GLU A 120 9.27 -15.35 -5.66
N SER A 121 10.26 -15.33 -4.76
CA SER A 121 10.04 -15.56 -3.33
C SER A 121 9.09 -14.53 -2.72
N PHE A 122 9.24 -13.26 -3.10
CA PHE A 122 8.34 -12.20 -2.64
C PHE A 122 6.92 -12.42 -3.14
N PHE A 123 6.70 -12.70 -4.42
CA PHE A 123 5.33 -12.90 -4.94
C PHE A 123 4.67 -14.14 -4.33
N GLN A 124 5.40 -15.23 -4.10
CA GLN A 124 4.88 -16.41 -3.39
C GLN A 124 4.49 -16.07 -1.95
N PHE A 125 5.35 -15.36 -1.22
CA PHE A 125 5.05 -14.86 0.12
C PHE A 125 3.81 -13.96 0.12
N ALA A 126 3.77 -12.97 -0.78
CA ALA A 126 2.71 -11.99 -0.86
C ALA A 126 1.36 -12.59 -1.22
N GLN A 127 1.30 -13.62 -2.09
CA GLN A 127 0.06 -14.33 -2.40
C GLN A 127 -0.46 -15.14 -1.21
N LYS A 128 0.43 -15.72 -0.41
CA LYS A 128 0.06 -16.41 0.82
C LYS A 128 -0.53 -15.44 1.85
N GLU A 129 0.14 -14.32 2.08
CA GLU A 129 -0.36 -13.26 2.98
C GLU A 129 -1.67 -12.66 2.47
N GLN A 130 -1.81 -12.47 1.15
CA GLN A 130 -3.04 -11.99 0.53
C GLN A 130 -4.23 -12.90 0.84
N GLN A 131 -4.07 -14.22 0.73
CA GLN A 131 -5.12 -15.19 1.07
C GLN A 131 -5.48 -15.10 2.56
N GLN A 132 -4.46 -15.12 3.43
CA GLN A 132 -4.65 -15.09 4.87
C GLN A 132 -5.39 -13.81 5.32
N GLU A 133 -4.93 -12.64 4.89
CA GLU A 133 -5.55 -11.37 5.26
C GLU A 133 -6.95 -11.21 4.66
N ALA A 134 -7.22 -11.77 3.49
CA ALA A 134 -8.57 -11.77 2.93
C ALA A 134 -9.52 -12.62 3.78
N ASP A 135 -9.09 -13.81 4.20
CA ASP A 135 -9.89 -14.70 5.04
C ASP A 135 -10.14 -14.06 6.42
N GLU A 136 -9.12 -13.44 7.02
CA GLU A 136 -9.24 -12.67 8.26
C GLU A 136 -10.20 -11.48 8.12
N LEU A 137 -10.14 -10.74 7.01
CA LEU A 137 -11.05 -9.63 6.73
C LEU A 137 -12.50 -10.11 6.60
N MET A 138 -12.72 -11.19 5.84
CA MET A 138 -14.05 -11.78 5.66
C MET A 138 -14.64 -12.30 6.97
N CYS A 139 -13.82 -12.97 7.79
CA CYS A 139 -14.27 -13.54 9.06
C CYS A 139 -14.53 -12.46 10.12
N SER A 140 -13.61 -11.49 10.26
CA SER A 140 -13.73 -10.44 11.28
C SER A 140 -14.91 -9.49 11.03
N GLU A 141 -15.28 -9.27 9.77
CA GLU A 141 -16.41 -8.42 9.40
C GLU A 141 -17.70 -9.21 9.14
N GLY A 142 -17.68 -10.54 9.23
CA GLY A 142 -18.86 -11.38 8.97
C GLY A 142 -19.40 -11.27 7.55
N LEU A 143 -18.51 -11.09 6.56
CA LEU A 143 -18.88 -10.85 5.17
C LEU A 143 -19.51 -12.09 4.53
N ASN A 144 -20.30 -11.85 3.49
CA ASN A 144 -20.70 -12.93 2.59
C ASN A 144 -19.50 -13.41 1.78
N ILE A 145 -18.95 -14.58 2.14
CA ILE A 145 -17.68 -15.12 1.62
C ILE A 145 -17.64 -15.13 0.08
N ASP A 146 -18.64 -15.71 -0.58
CA ASP A 146 -18.63 -15.85 -2.03
C ASP A 146 -18.72 -14.50 -2.75
N ALA A 147 -19.53 -13.57 -2.22
CA ALA A 147 -19.65 -12.23 -2.77
C ALA A 147 -18.37 -11.40 -2.51
N ALA A 148 -17.79 -11.52 -1.32
CA ALA A 148 -16.54 -10.88 -0.93
C ALA A 148 -15.39 -11.31 -1.82
N LYS A 149 -15.18 -12.62 -2.02
CA LYS A 149 -14.14 -13.15 -2.91
C LYS A 149 -14.27 -12.61 -4.33
N ARG A 150 -15.49 -12.60 -4.90
CA ARG A 150 -15.74 -12.02 -6.23
C ARG A 150 -15.41 -10.54 -6.28
N TYR A 151 -15.91 -9.76 -5.33
CA TYR A 151 -15.70 -8.31 -5.27
C TYR A 151 -14.22 -7.95 -5.10
N ILE A 152 -13.51 -8.64 -4.20
CA ILE A 152 -12.08 -8.40 -3.94
C ILE A 152 -11.25 -8.78 -5.17
N ASN A 153 -11.48 -9.96 -5.77
CA ASN A 153 -10.74 -10.38 -6.98
C ASN A 153 -10.95 -9.40 -8.15
N VAL A 154 -12.18 -8.92 -8.36
CA VAL A 154 -12.47 -7.89 -9.38
C VAL A 154 -11.76 -6.57 -9.06
N SER A 155 -11.77 -6.16 -7.79
CA SER A 155 -11.14 -4.91 -7.34
C SER A 155 -9.61 -4.96 -7.46
N LEU A 156 -8.98 -6.09 -7.12
CA LEU A 156 -7.55 -6.33 -7.31
C LEU A 156 -7.16 -6.28 -8.80
N LYS A 157 -7.97 -6.92 -9.67
CA LYS A 157 -7.75 -6.90 -11.12
C LYS A 157 -7.89 -5.49 -11.70
N ARG A 158 -8.81 -4.68 -11.18
CA ARG A 158 -8.98 -3.27 -11.57
C ARG A 158 -7.92 -2.36 -10.95
N GLY A 159 -7.31 -2.77 -9.84
CA GLY A 159 -6.35 -1.97 -9.06
C GLY A 159 -6.99 -0.96 -8.11
N TYR A 160 -8.32 -1.00 -7.92
CA TYR A 160 -9.06 -0.16 -6.97
C TYR A 160 -10.41 -0.79 -6.61
N ALA A 161 -10.90 -0.51 -5.39
CA ALA A 161 -12.25 -0.86 -4.95
C ALA A 161 -13.24 0.24 -5.35
N SER A 162 -14.46 -0.14 -5.76
CA SER A 162 -15.51 0.81 -6.15
C SER A 162 -16.78 0.62 -5.32
N GLU A 163 -17.32 1.72 -4.79
CA GLU A 163 -18.64 1.73 -4.14
C GLU A 163 -19.81 1.78 -5.13
N GLN A 164 -19.50 2.02 -6.41
CA GLN A 164 -20.50 2.11 -7.46
C GLN A 164 -21.07 0.72 -7.81
N GLY A 165 -22.37 0.66 -8.06
CA GLY A 165 -23.08 -0.58 -8.35
C GLY A 165 -23.58 -1.26 -7.08
N THR A 166 -23.92 -2.55 -7.21
CA THR A 166 -24.55 -3.34 -6.14
C THR A 166 -23.60 -4.36 -5.52
N ASP A 167 -22.48 -4.67 -6.15
CA ASP A 167 -21.56 -5.74 -5.72
C ASP A 167 -21.12 -5.58 -4.27
N LEU A 168 -20.78 -4.34 -3.85
CA LEU A 168 -20.39 -4.08 -2.46
C LEU A 168 -21.54 -4.35 -1.47
N ASN A 169 -22.80 -4.13 -1.86
CA ASN A 169 -23.94 -4.41 -0.97
C ASN A 169 -24.10 -5.92 -0.74
N ASP A 170 -23.78 -6.75 -1.73
CA ASP A 170 -23.86 -8.21 -1.62
C ASP A 170 -22.76 -8.81 -0.72
N VAL A 171 -21.66 -8.06 -0.52
CA VAL A 171 -20.55 -8.40 0.39
C VAL A 171 -20.95 -8.22 1.85
N LEU A 172 -21.82 -7.26 2.14
CA LEU A 172 -22.14 -6.87 3.50
C LEU A 172 -22.82 -8.02 4.28
N PRO A 173 -22.65 -8.08 5.61
CA PRO A 173 -23.42 -8.98 6.45
C PRO A 173 -24.92 -8.76 6.26
N LYS A 174 -25.73 -9.80 6.47
CA LYS A 174 -27.19 -9.69 6.37
C LYS A 174 -27.72 -8.67 7.38
N MET A 175 -28.15 -7.52 6.88
CA MET A 175 -28.78 -6.47 7.68
C MET A 175 -29.80 -5.71 6.81
N SER A 176 -30.83 -5.15 7.44
CA SER A 176 -31.78 -4.30 6.72
C SER A 176 -31.09 -3.00 6.27
N PRO A 177 -31.31 -2.53 5.02
CA PRO A 177 -30.86 -1.21 4.60
C PRO A 177 -31.43 -0.05 5.43
N LEU A 178 -32.54 -0.29 6.16
CA LEU A 178 -33.14 0.67 7.08
C LEU A 178 -32.48 0.64 8.47
N ASN A 179 -31.50 -0.23 8.69
CA ASN A 179 -30.73 -0.23 9.93
C ASN A 179 -29.90 1.07 10.00
N PRO A 180 -29.98 1.86 11.08
CA PRO A 180 -29.21 3.10 11.22
C PRO A 180 -27.69 2.89 11.12
N GLN A 181 -27.19 1.68 11.40
CA GLN A 181 -25.77 1.31 11.31
C GLN A 181 -25.35 0.83 9.92
N TYR A 182 -26.28 0.74 8.96
CA TYR A 182 -26.00 0.22 7.61
C TYR A 182 -24.92 1.03 6.90
N LEU A 183 -25.09 2.35 6.84
CA LEU A 183 -24.19 3.24 6.11
C LEU A 183 -22.80 3.29 6.74
N THR A 184 -22.71 3.34 8.06
CA THR A 184 -21.43 3.35 8.78
C THR A 184 -20.69 2.02 8.63
N THR A 185 -21.42 0.90 8.67
CA THR A 185 -20.84 -0.43 8.45
C THR A 185 -20.36 -0.60 7.01
N LYS A 186 -21.15 -0.16 6.03
CA LYS A 186 -20.78 -0.17 4.61
C LYS A 186 -19.51 0.64 4.37
N GLN A 187 -19.43 1.86 4.90
CA GLN A 187 -18.26 2.73 4.75
C GLN A 187 -17.00 2.09 5.35
N ARG A 188 -17.12 1.54 6.56
CA ARG A 188 -16.01 0.88 7.27
C ARG A 188 -15.50 -0.34 6.51
N ILE A 189 -16.40 -1.20 6.03
CA ILE A 189 -16.04 -2.38 5.24
C ILE A 189 -15.40 -1.95 3.92
N PHE A 190 -15.95 -0.94 3.23
CA PHE A 190 -15.36 -0.42 2.01
C PHE A 190 -13.94 0.08 2.23
N GLN A 191 -13.70 0.88 3.27
CA GLN A 191 -12.37 1.39 3.59
C GLN A 191 -11.36 0.26 3.86
N LYS A 192 -11.78 -0.79 4.58
CA LYS A 192 -10.93 -1.97 4.81
C LYS A 192 -10.60 -2.71 3.50
N ILE A 193 -11.59 -2.93 2.65
CA ILE A 193 -11.37 -3.59 1.35
C ILE A 193 -10.51 -2.71 0.43
N ALA A 194 -10.73 -1.39 0.41
CA ALA A 194 -9.93 -0.46 -0.37
C ALA A 194 -8.46 -0.47 0.08
N ALA A 195 -8.21 -0.48 1.40
CA ALA A 195 -6.85 -0.59 1.94
C ALA A 195 -6.20 -1.93 1.59
N PHE A 196 -6.95 -3.03 1.67
CA PHE A 196 -6.51 -4.36 1.23
C PHE A 196 -6.13 -4.36 -0.26
N VAL A 197 -6.96 -3.78 -1.13
CA VAL A 197 -6.69 -3.68 -2.57
C VAL A 197 -5.46 -2.84 -2.84
N GLU A 198 -5.28 -1.70 -2.17
CA GLU A 198 -4.08 -0.87 -2.32
C GLU A 198 -2.80 -1.61 -1.90
N LYS A 199 -2.86 -2.38 -0.81
CA LYS A 199 -1.76 -3.24 -0.35
C LYS A 199 -1.43 -4.31 -1.38
N PHE A 200 -2.42 -5.05 -1.88
CA PHE A 200 -2.17 -6.24 -2.71
C PHE A 200 -2.33 -6.06 -4.24
N LYS A 201 -2.68 -4.87 -4.74
CA LYS A 201 -2.74 -4.64 -6.20
C LYS A 201 -1.39 -4.92 -6.85
N GLY A 202 -1.41 -5.65 -7.97
CA GLY A 202 -0.21 -6.04 -8.72
C GLY A 202 0.49 -7.32 -8.22
N ILE A 203 0.06 -7.92 -7.10
CA ILE A 203 0.63 -9.18 -6.59
C ILE A 203 0.20 -10.41 -7.41
N GLY A 204 -0.95 -10.33 -8.08
CA GLY A 204 -1.57 -11.48 -8.74
C GLY A 204 -2.23 -12.42 -7.72
N GLY A 205 -2.40 -13.69 -8.10
CA GLY A 205 -3.10 -14.69 -7.28
C GLY A 205 -4.62 -14.64 -7.39
N ASN A 206 -5.29 -15.58 -6.73
CA ASN A 206 -6.74 -15.60 -6.54
C ASN A 206 -7.04 -15.83 -5.07
N ILE A 207 -8.11 -15.20 -4.60
CA ILE A 207 -8.66 -15.35 -3.23
C ILE A 207 -9.91 -16.24 -3.26
#